data_AF-A0A1B7NIV4-F1
#
_entry.id   AF-A0A1B7NIV4-F1
#
_cell.length_a   1.000
_cell.length_b   1.000
_cell.length_c   1.000
_cell.angle_alpha   90.00
_cell.angle_beta   90.00
_cell.angle_gamma   90.00
#
_symmetry.space_group_name_H-M   'P 1'
#
loop_
_entity.id
_entity.type
_entity.pdbx_description
1 polymer ?
#
loop_
_entity_poly.entity_id
_entity_poly.type
_entity_poly.pdbx_seq_one_letter_code
_entity_poly.pdbx_strand_id
1 'polypeptide(L)'
;MNHGTRLDADEAIPLPSASSRSFAEYRPAVLPVVRQQQLGGSNGSDITLDSDTFPSDAERTAFMLLVQLHCIKTQYNSIDNSSDILENWQQARVASSVAEDTGRHASETLERFLTNCSSSSAIQTVFWTAFPLESTGNATIRVIDMLKEKYTPPEFLSHPIVEAVVMKCWKYGVKAEFPQRRSLIERFDALSTPRVLHLIDIMGRLAFIGSLIHYLLYPPRFFITLEQYEQGPREIFLTFMSAASLARRLSIHTLPAILVWPAFRLTLPSVPLPGNTSFSVLHVAFLLQLILLHLPNSPSLPVAINPKHAIPLSTVLLHGATSLFIPVIFFFLPVLLLATYLVSASLADTFLLVLPKHLDVPIDSRFSFFVLFITVIVLLLGALGITSAMFPTLASSSASTSKWDRYSREIGLRARRTFVEALVQYEDYRFPVPFNVLQFLVRVPCVALSLLGHPVTPYMELMERVVWRVSVGLVGAVVSGVWLWGLV
;
A
#
# COMPACT_ATOMS: atom_id res chain seq x y z
N MET A 1 40.39 48.62 1.52
CA MET A 1 39.48 47.89 0.61
C MET A 1 40.03 46.48 0.45
N ASN A 2 39.58 45.56 1.30
CA ASN A 2 39.96 44.14 1.27
C ASN A 2 38.70 43.34 0.94
N HIS A 3 38.63 42.76 -0.25
CA HIS A 3 37.62 41.75 -0.57
C HIS A 3 38.09 40.41 -0.03
N GLY A 4 37.56 40.02 1.14
CA GLY A 4 37.67 38.67 1.66
C GLY A 4 36.69 37.75 0.94
N THR A 5 37.20 36.92 0.04
CA THR A 5 36.49 35.75 -0.48
C THR A 5 36.45 34.69 0.61
N ARG A 6 35.32 34.63 1.32
CA ARG A 6 34.97 33.55 2.25
C ARG A 6 34.50 32.36 1.41
N LEU A 7 35.41 31.40 1.18
CA LEU A 7 35.08 30.06 0.68
C LEU A 7 34.65 29.24 1.90
N ASP A 8 33.37 29.34 2.27
CA ASP A 8 32.75 28.36 3.17
C ASP A 8 32.45 27.12 2.30
N ALA A 9 33.47 26.25 2.18
CA ALA A 9 33.31 24.90 1.70
C ALA A 9 32.77 24.05 2.86
N ASP A 10 31.46 24.14 3.08
CA ASP A 10 30.73 23.12 3.84
C ASP A 10 30.80 21.82 3.04
N GLU A 11 31.76 20.96 3.39
CA GLU A 11 31.81 19.56 2.99
C GLU A 11 30.53 18.88 3.50
N ALA A 12 29.50 18.85 2.65
CA ALA A 12 28.32 18.03 2.87
C ALA A 12 28.76 16.56 2.93
N ILE A 13 28.75 16.01 4.14
CA ILE A 13 29.00 14.60 4.41
C ILE A 13 28.00 13.77 3.58
N PRO A 14 28.47 12.82 2.76
CA PRO A 14 27.61 12.08 1.85
C PRO A 14 26.60 11.23 2.63
N LEU A 15 25.32 11.37 2.28
CA LEU A 15 24.24 10.54 2.79
C LEU A 15 24.54 9.06 2.45
N PRO A 16 24.75 8.19 3.45
CA PRO A 16 24.87 6.77 3.18
C PRO A 16 23.55 6.27 2.58
N SER A 17 23.63 5.54 1.46
CA SER A 17 22.49 4.73 1.01
C SER A 17 22.05 3.87 2.20
N ALA A 18 20.74 3.66 2.39
CA ALA A 18 20.15 2.88 3.48
C ALA A 18 20.69 1.43 3.63
N SER A 19 21.62 1.01 2.78
CA SER A 19 22.26 -0.30 2.76
C SER A 19 23.74 -0.35 3.19
N SER A 20 24.41 0.77 3.52
CA SER A 20 25.78 0.69 4.02
C SER A 20 25.80 0.39 5.53
N ARG A 21 25.81 -0.91 5.87
CA ARG A 21 25.81 -1.42 7.25
C ARG A 21 26.91 -0.83 8.15
N SER A 22 28.03 -0.38 7.59
CA SER A 22 29.17 0.14 8.36
C SER A 22 28.93 1.47 9.08
N PHE A 23 27.97 2.28 8.64
CA PHE A 23 27.62 3.54 9.32
C PHE A 23 26.40 3.43 10.24
N ALA A 24 25.54 2.44 10.00
CA ALA A 24 24.43 2.14 10.91
C ALA A 24 24.92 1.68 12.30
N GLU A 25 26.13 1.11 12.35
CA GLU A 25 26.77 0.59 13.57
C GLU A 25 27.09 1.68 14.62
N TYR A 26 27.16 2.96 14.22
CA TYR A 26 27.48 4.07 15.13
C TYR A 26 26.27 4.94 15.54
N ARG A 27 25.09 4.73 14.95
CA ARG A 27 23.91 5.54 15.28
C ARG A 27 23.22 5.03 16.55
N PRO A 28 22.71 5.92 17.42
CA PRO A 28 22.00 5.50 18.63
C PRO A 28 20.72 4.74 18.28
N ALA A 29 20.40 3.73 19.09
CA ALA A 29 19.17 2.96 18.96
C ALA A 29 17.96 3.72 19.52
N VAL A 30 16.81 3.64 18.83
CA VAL A 30 15.61 4.41 19.18
C VAL A 30 14.91 3.86 20.44
N LEU A 31 14.72 2.53 20.54
CA LEU A 31 13.93 1.95 21.63
C LEU A 31 14.51 2.15 23.04
N PRO A 32 15.83 2.07 23.28
CA PRO A 32 16.38 2.35 24.60
C PRO A 32 16.03 3.75 25.10
N VAL A 33 16.10 4.75 24.23
CA VAL A 33 15.76 6.15 24.57
C VAL A 33 14.27 6.31 24.82
N VAL A 34 13.42 5.66 24.01
CA VAL A 34 11.96 5.64 24.23
C VAL A 34 11.62 5.02 25.59
N ARG A 35 12.25 3.89 25.96
CA ARG A 35 12.05 3.23 27.27
C ARG A 35 12.51 4.13 28.41
N GLN A 36 13.65 4.82 28.26
CA GLN A 36 14.15 5.75 29.25
C GLN A 36 13.19 6.93 29.46
N GLN A 37 12.65 7.51 28.38
CA GLN A 37 11.65 8.57 28.48
C GLN A 37 10.36 8.12 29.18
N GLN A 38 9.92 6.88 28.93
CA GLN A 38 8.73 6.33 29.59
C GLN A 38 8.94 6.14 31.10
N LEU A 39 10.15 5.78 31.52
CA LEU A 39 10.49 5.61 32.94
C LEU A 39 10.74 6.95 33.66
N GLY A 40 11.25 7.96 32.94
CA GLY A 40 11.66 9.25 33.51
C GLY A 40 10.52 10.21 33.91
N GLY A 41 9.27 9.89 33.58
CA GLY A 41 8.12 10.76 33.80
C GLY A 41 8.11 12.01 32.89
N SER A 42 6.94 12.64 32.75
CA SER A 42 6.63 13.69 31.77
C SER A 42 7.50 14.97 31.82
N ASN A 43 8.43 15.10 32.78
CA ASN A 43 9.27 16.30 32.94
C ASN A 43 10.59 16.25 32.14
N GLY A 44 10.82 15.19 31.35
CA GLY A 44 12.05 15.00 30.56
C GLY A 44 12.06 15.70 29.19
N SER A 45 11.68 16.97 29.12
CA SER A 45 11.65 17.73 27.83
C SER A 45 13.03 17.91 27.20
N ASP A 46 14.10 17.80 27.99
CA ASP A 46 15.46 17.90 27.50
C ASP A 46 16.12 16.52 27.53
N ILE A 47 15.90 15.73 26.47
CA ILE A 47 16.89 14.70 26.16
C ILE A 47 18.17 15.46 25.80
N THR A 48 19.07 15.64 26.76
CA THR A 48 20.42 16.13 26.53
C THR A 48 21.22 15.03 25.84
N LEU A 49 20.91 14.79 24.56
CA LEU A 49 21.82 14.08 23.68
C LEU A 49 23.03 14.99 23.49
N ASP A 50 24.20 14.49 23.88
CA ASP A 50 25.47 15.17 23.65
C ASP A 50 25.55 15.55 22.17
N SER A 51 25.85 16.83 21.91
CA SER A 51 25.95 17.41 20.56
C SER A 51 26.84 16.59 19.63
N ASP A 52 27.82 15.89 20.21
CA ASP A 52 28.86 15.16 19.52
C ASP A 52 28.40 13.78 19.01
N THR A 53 27.19 13.35 19.38
CA THR A 53 26.64 12.03 18.99
C THR A 53 26.19 12.00 17.52
N PHE A 54 25.80 13.15 16.97
CA PHE A 54 25.24 13.22 15.61
C PHE A 54 26.14 14.05 14.68
N PRO A 55 26.39 13.59 13.45
CA PRO A 55 27.23 14.31 12.50
C PRO A 55 26.58 15.58 11.95
N SER A 56 25.25 15.71 12.06
CA SER A 56 24.53 16.90 11.59
C SER A 56 23.27 17.15 12.41
N ASP A 57 22.84 18.42 12.45
CA ASP A 57 21.56 18.81 13.07
C ASP A 57 20.37 18.08 12.43
N ALA A 58 20.44 17.75 11.14
CA ALA A 58 19.40 17.00 10.45
C ALA A 58 19.25 15.57 10.99
N GLU A 59 20.36 14.87 11.27
CA GLU A 59 20.32 13.54 11.89
C GLU A 59 19.81 13.61 13.33
N ARG A 60 20.22 14.64 14.09
CA ARG A 60 19.70 14.89 15.44
C ARG A 60 18.19 15.10 15.43
N THR A 61 17.68 15.96 14.53
CA THR A 61 16.25 16.21 14.36
C THR A 61 15.50 14.95 13.92
N ALA A 62 16.05 14.17 12.99
CA ALA A 62 15.48 12.88 12.58
C ALA A 62 15.29 11.94 13.78
N PHE A 63 16.33 11.81 14.61
CA PHE A 63 16.31 10.96 15.79
C PHE A 63 15.28 11.44 16.83
N MET A 64 15.25 12.74 17.13
CA MET A 64 14.27 13.32 18.07
C MET A 64 12.83 13.07 17.60
N LEU A 65 12.54 13.30 16.32
CA LEU A 65 11.23 13.04 15.73
C LEU A 65 10.86 11.55 15.81
N LEU A 66 11.82 10.66 15.53
CA LEU A 66 11.61 9.21 15.65
C LEU A 66 11.27 8.80 17.07
N VAL A 67 12.01 9.27 18.07
CA VAL A 67 11.76 8.97 19.48
C VAL A 67 10.37 9.46 19.89
N GLN A 68 10.00 10.70 19.56
CA GLN A 68 8.68 11.27 19.85
C GLN A 68 7.54 10.46 19.19
N LEU A 69 7.64 10.20 17.89
CA LEU A 69 6.63 9.44 17.15
C LEU A 69 6.54 7.99 17.65
N HIS A 70 7.66 7.38 18.06
CA HIS A 70 7.66 6.03 18.58
C HIS A 70 7.08 5.96 20.00
N CYS A 71 7.30 6.97 20.83
CA CYS A 71 6.67 7.08 22.15
C CYS A 71 5.14 7.03 22.04
N ILE A 72 4.57 7.79 21.10
CA ILE A 72 3.12 7.77 20.80
C ILE A 72 2.68 6.36 20.38
N LYS A 73 3.39 5.75 19.44
CA LYS A 73 3.08 4.38 18.96
C LYS A 73 3.06 3.38 20.11
N THR A 74 4.03 3.42 21.02
CA THR A 74 4.08 2.51 22.17
C THR A 74 2.95 2.73 23.16
N GLN A 75 2.54 3.98 23.40
CA GLN A 75 1.41 4.29 24.30
C GLN A 75 0.07 3.80 23.74
N TYR A 76 -0.13 3.88 22.43
CA TYR A 76 -1.34 3.31 21.82
C TYR A 76 -1.34 1.79 21.82
N ASN A 77 -0.18 1.16 21.59
CA ASN A 77 -0.06 -0.29 21.63
C ASN A 77 -0.30 -0.88 23.02
N SER A 78 -0.11 -0.12 24.11
CA SER A 78 -0.45 -0.59 25.46
C SER A 78 -1.95 -0.61 25.74
N ILE A 79 -2.73 0.28 25.11
CA ILE A 79 -4.20 0.34 25.28
C ILE A 79 -4.86 -0.93 24.74
N ASP A 80 -4.38 -1.43 23.60
CA ASP A 80 -4.97 -2.62 22.96
C ASP A 80 -4.81 -3.91 23.81
N ASN A 81 -4.01 -3.88 24.88
CA ASN A 81 -3.70 -5.05 25.71
C ASN A 81 -4.50 -5.15 27.03
N SER A 82 -5.17 -4.09 27.51
CA SER A 82 -5.97 -4.19 28.75
C SER A 82 -7.38 -4.70 28.46
N SER A 83 -7.87 -5.57 29.33
CA SER A 83 -9.24 -6.13 29.26
C SER A 83 -10.29 -5.23 29.90
N ASP A 84 -9.89 -4.29 30.75
CA ASP A 84 -10.83 -3.41 31.46
C ASP A 84 -11.24 -2.23 30.57
N ILE A 85 -12.55 -2.11 30.31
CA ILE A 85 -13.13 -1.06 29.46
C ILE A 85 -12.89 0.33 30.07
N LEU A 86 -13.00 0.47 31.39
CA LEU A 86 -12.83 1.78 32.05
C LEU A 86 -11.35 2.21 32.00
N GLU A 87 -10.45 1.27 32.29
CA GLU A 87 -9.01 1.50 32.18
C GLU A 87 -8.63 1.85 30.74
N ASN A 88 -9.13 1.10 29.74
CA ASN A 88 -8.92 1.37 28.32
C ASN A 88 -9.40 2.76 27.92
N TRP A 89 -10.58 3.18 28.38
CA TRP A 89 -11.10 4.51 28.08
C TRP A 89 -10.25 5.61 28.72
N GLN A 90 -9.83 5.44 29.98
CA GLN A 90 -8.96 6.39 30.68
C GLN A 90 -7.58 6.47 30.00
N GLN A 91 -6.96 5.33 29.72
CA GLN A 91 -5.69 5.25 29.00
C GLN A 91 -5.80 5.85 27.60
N ALA A 92 -6.89 5.60 26.86
CA ALA A 92 -7.14 6.20 25.55
C ALA A 92 -7.27 7.72 25.61
N ARG A 93 -7.96 8.25 26.64
CA ARG A 93 -8.07 9.69 26.83
C ARG A 93 -6.73 10.33 27.16
N VAL A 94 -5.95 9.73 28.05
CA VAL A 94 -4.60 10.19 28.41
C VAL A 94 -3.67 10.11 27.20
N ALA A 95 -3.66 8.98 26.49
CA ALA A 95 -2.85 8.79 25.28
C ALA A 95 -3.25 9.77 24.17
N SER A 96 -4.54 10.08 24.00
CA SER A 96 -4.98 11.10 23.05
C SER A 96 -4.42 12.49 23.38
N SER A 97 -4.51 12.91 24.64
CA SER A 97 -3.95 14.19 25.08
C SER A 97 -2.42 14.22 24.88
N VAL A 98 -1.73 13.15 25.28
CA VAL A 98 -0.27 13.05 25.14
C VAL A 98 0.14 12.98 23.67
N ALA A 99 -0.64 12.33 22.80
CA ALA A 99 -0.38 12.27 21.37
C ALA A 99 -0.57 13.62 20.68
N GLU A 100 -1.58 14.39 21.07
CA GLU A 100 -1.78 15.78 20.59
C GLU A 100 -0.61 16.67 21.02
N ASP A 101 -0.22 16.62 22.30
CA ASP A 101 0.90 17.42 22.79
C ASP A 101 2.23 16.99 22.15
N THR A 102 2.53 15.69 22.08
CA THR A 102 3.74 15.18 21.44
C THR A 102 3.74 15.50 19.94
N GLY A 103 2.58 15.47 19.28
CA GLY A 103 2.41 15.89 17.89
C GLY A 103 2.71 17.37 17.65
N ARG A 104 2.29 18.23 18.58
CA ARG A 104 2.65 19.65 18.58
C ARG A 104 4.16 19.83 18.75
N HIS A 105 4.77 19.16 19.73
CA HIS A 105 6.22 19.21 19.95
C HIS A 105 7.03 18.69 18.76
N ALA A 106 6.59 17.64 18.09
CA ALA A 106 7.22 17.13 16.87
C ALA A 106 7.15 18.16 15.73
N SER A 107 6.00 18.82 15.57
CA SER A 107 5.83 19.88 14.59
C SER A 107 6.71 21.09 14.90
N GLU A 108 6.76 21.54 16.15
CA GLU A 108 7.65 22.61 16.60
C GLU A 108 9.13 22.26 16.43
N THR A 109 9.53 21.02 16.72
CA THR A 109 10.90 20.54 16.53
C THR A 109 11.30 20.60 15.06
N LEU A 110 10.39 20.20 14.16
CA LEU A 110 10.60 20.34 12.72
C LEU A 110 10.64 21.81 12.30
N GLU A 111 9.75 22.67 12.80
CA GLU A 111 9.75 24.10 12.49
C GLU A 111 11.04 24.80 12.95
N ARG A 112 11.52 24.53 14.17
CA ARG A 112 12.81 25.05 14.67
C ARG A 112 13.98 24.60 13.80
N PHE A 113 13.95 23.36 13.31
CA PHE A 113 14.95 22.90 12.37
C PHE A 113 14.85 23.67 11.04
N LEU A 114 13.64 23.88 10.52
CA LEU A 114 13.41 24.59 9.27
C LEU A 114 13.78 26.08 9.32
N THR A 115 13.70 26.73 10.49
CA THR A 115 14.17 28.12 10.64
C THR A 115 15.67 28.23 10.53
N ASN A 116 16.40 27.19 10.94
CA ASN A 116 17.86 27.17 10.96
C ASN A 116 18.46 26.55 9.68
N CYS A 117 17.66 25.82 8.91
CA CYS A 117 18.12 25.05 7.76
C CYS A 117 17.56 25.58 6.45
N SER A 118 18.44 25.95 5.52
CA SER A 118 18.08 26.39 4.16
C SER A 118 18.20 25.28 3.11
N SER A 119 18.84 24.16 3.44
CA SER A 119 19.13 23.12 2.47
C SER A 119 18.00 22.10 2.32
N SER A 120 17.55 21.88 1.08
CA SER A 120 16.65 20.77 0.77
C SER A 120 17.26 19.40 1.08
N SER A 121 18.59 19.28 1.10
CA SER A 121 19.28 18.02 1.38
C SER A 121 19.09 17.59 2.82
N ALA A 122 19.36 18.51 3.74
CA ALA A 122 19.20 18.33 5.17
C ALA A 122 17.75 18.00 5.53
N ILE A 123 16.76 18.60 4.85
CA ILE A 123 15.36 18.20 5.01
C ILE A 123 15.15 16.73 4.60
N GLN A 124 15.72 16.28 3.47
CA GLN A 124 15.62 14.87 3.07
C GLN A 124 16.33 13.93 4.07
N THR A 125 17.49 14.35 4.59
CA THR A 125 18.21 13.66 5.68
C THR A 125 17.30 13.45 6.89
N VAL A 126 16.56 14.48 7.32
CA VAL A 126 15.64 14.36 8.47
C VAL A 126 14.67 13.19 8.28
N PHE A 127 14.10 13.07 7.08
CA PHE A 127 13.05 12.08 6.89
C PHE A 127 13.58 10.67 6.60
N TRP A 128 14.64 10.54 5.80
CA TRP A 128 15.08 9.26 5.22
C TRP A 128 16.25 8.62 5.96
N THR A 129 16.87 9.31 6.92
CA THR A 129 17.95 8.71 7.72
C THR A 129 17.42 7.54 8.53
N ALA A 130 18.03 6.38 8.34
CA ALA A 130 17.72 5.15 9.05
C ALA A 130 18.49 5.06 10.37
N PHE A 131 17.76 4.74 11.44
CA PHE A 131 18.31 4.51 12.78
C PHE A 131 18.02 3.07 13.22
N PRO A 132 18.93 2.42 13.95
CA PRO A 132 18.65 1.10 14.51
C PRO A 132 17.50 1.19 15.52
N LEU A 133 16.59 0.23 15.47
CA LEU A 133 15.47 0.15 16.40
C LEU A 133 15.95 -0.34 17.78
N GLU A 134 16.81 -1.37 17.79
CA GLU A 134 17.44 -1.96 18.96
C GLU A 134 18.97 -2.00 18.80
N SER A 135 19.71 -2.00 19.90
CA SER A 135 21.18 -1.99 19.90
C SER A 135 21.81 -3.25 19.30
N THR A 136 21.12 -4.39 19.34
CA THR A 136 21.63 -5.69 18.88
C THR A 136 20.92 -6.20 17.62
N GLY A 137 19.99 -5.41 17.07
CA GLY A 137 19.11 -5.82 15.96
C GLY A 137 19.48 -5.18 14.63
N ASN A 138 19.17 -5.88 13.53
CA ASN A 138 19.29 -5.34 12.16
C ASN A 138 18.07 -4.50 11.73
N ALA A 139 17.05 -4.39 12.58
CA ALA A 139 15.85 -3.64 12.27
C ALA A 139 16.16 -2.14 12.34
N THR A 140 15.93 -1.42 11.24
CA THR A 140 16.07 0.03 11.19
C THR A 140 14.73 0.71 10.98
N ILE A 141 14.61 1.94 11.45
CA ILE A 141 13.41 2.77 11.31
C ILE A 141 13.77 4.18 10.83
N ARG A 142 12.86 4.79 10.08
CA ARG A 142 12.98 6.14 9.52
C ARG A 142 11.74 6.96 9.86
N VAL A 143 11.85 8.28 9.85
CA VAL A 143 10.69 9.15 10.12
C VAL A 143 9.55 8.86 9.14
N ILE A 144 9.87 8.56 7.87
CA ILE A 144 8.85 8.20 6.85
C ILE A 144 8.07 6.94 7.18
N ASP A 145 8.74 5.96 7.80
CA ASP A 145 8.12 4.70 8.17
C ASP A 145 7.13 4.91 9.32
N MET A 146 7.31 5.98 10.11
CA MET A 146 6.37 6.38 11.15
C MET A 146 5.18 7.18 10.62
N LEU A 147 5.25 7.73 9.40
CA LEU A 147 4.16 8.52 8.80
C LEU A 147 3.04 7.66 8.19
N LYS A 148 3.29 6.38 7.91
CA LYS A 148 2.26 5.41 7.45
C LYS A 148 1.46 4.80 8.61
N GLU A 149 1.94 4.92 9.84
CA GLU A 149 1.33 4.31 11.01
C GLU A 149 -0.03 4.94 11.36
N LYS A 150 -0.94 4.15 11.93
CA LYS A 150 -2.29 4.63 12.30
C LYS A 150 -2.25 5.78 13.30
N TYR A 151 -1.26 5.75 14.21
CA TYR A 151 -1.13 6.66 15.36
C TYR A 151 -0.21 7.87 15.09
N THR A 152 0.14 8.15 13.84
CA THR A 152 0.87 9.38 13.50
C THR A 152 0.03 10.61 13.86
N PRO A 153 0.59 11.60 14.58
CA PRO A 153 -0.10 12.84 14.92
C PRO A 153 -0.64 13.55 13.69
N PRO A 154 -1.91 13.99 13.72
CA PRO A 154 -2.55 14.59 12.55
C PRO A 154 -1.92 15.92 12.15
N GLU A 155 -1.42 16.72 13.10
CA GLU A 155 -0.71 17.98 12.87
C GLU A 155 0.58 17.72 12.07
N PHE A 156 1.39 16.76 12.53
CA PHE A 156 2.64 16.42 11.88
C PHE A 156 2.43 15.85 10.47
N LEU A 157 1.46 14.94 10.29
CA LEU A 157 1.16 14.35 8.97
C LEU A 157 0.59 15.38 7.98
N SER A 158 -0.15 16.38 8.45
CA SER A 158 -0.72 17.44 7.62
C SER A 158 0.23 18.62 7.38
N HIS A 159 1.44 18.59 7.96
CA HIS A 159 2.42 19.65 7.84
C HIS A 159 2.84 19.88 6.35
N PRO A 160 2.86 21.14 5.85
CA PRO A 160 3.12 21.42 4.44
C PRO A 160 4.46 20.91 3.92
N ILE A 161 5.50 20.91 4.76
CA ILE A 161 6.82 20.37 4.39
C ILE A 161 6.80 18.85 4.25
N VAL A 162 6.05 18.14 5.10
CA VAL A 162 5.89 16.67 4.97
C VAL A 162 5.23 16.36 3.63
N GLU A 163 4.15 17.06 3.29
CA GLU A 163 3.51 16.92 1.99
C GLU A 163 4.47 17.22 0.84
N ALA A 164 5.24 18.32 0.92
CA ALA A 164 6.20 18.70 -0.11
C ALA A 164 7.31 17.65 -0.31
N VAL A 165 7.86 17.11 0.79
CA VAL A 165 8.92 16.08 0.76
C VAL A 165 8.39 14.78 0.15
N VAL A 166 7.24 14.28 0.61
CA VAL A 166 6.63 13.05 0.10
C VAL A 166 6.28 13.21 -1.39
N MET A 167 5.69 14.35 -1.79
CA MET A 167 5.38 14.63 -3.20
C MET A 167 6.63 14.76 -4.08
N LYS A 168 7.70 15.38 -3.57
CA LYS A 168 8.98 15.49 -4.28
C LYS A 168 9.62 14.11 -4.46
N CYS A 169 9.63 13.30 -3.41
CA CYS A 169 10.16 11.94 -3.45
C CYS A 169 9.36 11.02 -4.38
N TRP A 170 8.03 11.11 -4.36
CA TRP A 170 7.18 10.36 -5.29
C TRP A 170 7.55 10.64 -6.75
N LYS A 171 7.74 11.92 -7.11
CA LYS A 171 8.04 12.34 -8.48
C LYS A 171 9.47 12.05 -8.91
N TYR A 172 10.44 12.34 -8.05
CA TYR A 172 11.85 12.40 -8.42
C TYR A 172 12.72 11.33 -7.75
N GLY A 173 12.13 10.47 -6.93
CA GLY A 173 12.85 9.54 -6.07
C GLY A 173 13.62 10.23 -4.95
N VAL A 174 14.31 9.40 -4.17
CA VAL A 174 15.31 9.86 -3.20
C VAL A 174 16.60 10.17 -3.95
N LYS A 175 17.04 11.43 -3.95
CA LYS A 175 18.35 11.75 -4.53
C LYS A 175 19.41 11.35 -3.51
N ALA A 176 20.25 10.38 -3.88
CA ALA A 176 21.51 10.21 -3.20
C ALA A 176 22.40 11.42 -3.54
N GLU A 177 22.65 12.26 -2.54
CA GLU A 177 23.58 13.37 -2.66
C GLU A 177 25.00 12.84 -2.50
N PHE A 178 25.51 12.25 -3.58
CA PHE A 178 26.94 11.99 -3.75
C PHE A 178 27.52 13.09 -4.65
N PRO A 179 28.30 14.03 -4.10
CA PRO A 179 28.68 15.25 -4.82
C PRO A 179 29.78 15.10 -5.89
N GLN A 180 30.48 13.96 -6.05
CA GLN A 180 31.71 13.98 -6.87
C GLN A 180 31.84 12.99 -8.04
N ARG A 181 31.04 11.93 -8.16
CA ARG A 181 31.00 11.10 -9.38
C ARG A 181 29.80 10.16 -9.36
N ARG A 182 28.65 10.64 -9.84
CA ARG A 182 27.51 9.73 -10.05
C ARG A 182 27.88 8.71 -11.10
N SER A 183 28.02 7.45 -10.68
CA SER A 183 28.19 6.34 -11.61
C SER A 183 27.03 6.32 -12.60
N LEU A 184 27.26 5.84 -13.84
CA LEU A 184 26.18 5.67 -14.82
C LEU A 184 25.04 4.79 -14.27
N ILE A 185 25.38 3.87 -13.37
CA ILE A 185 24.46 2.98 -12.66
C ILE A 185 23.52 3.78 -11.75
N GLU A 186 24.01 4.75 -10.97
CA GLU A 186 23.14 5.60 -10.14
C GLU A 186 22.21 6.47 -10.98
N ARG A 187 22.69 6.98 -12.13
CA ARG A 187 21.84 7.73 -13.06
C ARG A 187 20.72 6.87 -13.62
N PHE A 188 21.02 5.61 -13.92
CA PHE A 188 20.05 4.63 -14.37
C PHE A 188 19.03 4.30 -13.28
N ASP A 189 19.49 4.01 -12.06
CA ASP A 189 18.60 3.75 -10.90
C ASP A 189 17.68 4.96 -10.62
N ALA A 190 18.17 6.19 -10.83
CA ALA A 190 17.38 7.41 -10.65
C ALA A 190 16.24 7.59 -11.67
N LEU A 191 16.25 6.86 -12.81
CA LEU A 191 15.13 6.88 -13.76
C LEU A 191 13.93 6.10 -13.25
N SER A 192 14.15 5.12 -12.36
CA SER A 192 13.12 4.27 -11.77
C SER A 192 12.59 4.89 -10.47
N THR A 193 11.95 6.05 -10.57
CA THR A 193 11.32 6.71 -9.41
C THR A 193 10.14 5.88 -8.87
N PRO A 194 9.70 6.08 -7.61
CA PRO A 194 8.56 5.36 -7.04
C PRO A 194 7.30 5.45 -7.92
N ARG A 195 7.07 6.62 -8.53
CA ARG A 195 5.97 6.83 -9.48
C ARG A 195 6.10 5.96 -10.74
N VAL A 196 7.30 5.84 -11.31
CA VAL A 196 7.54 5.00 -12.50
C VAL A 196 7.34 3.53 -12.16
N LEU A 197 7.86 3.07 -11.03
CA LEU A 197 7.68 1.69 -10.57
C LEU A 197 6.21 1.34 -10.30
N HIS A 198 5.47 2.26 -9.70
CA HIS A 198 4.03 2.14 -9.52
C HIS A 198 3.27 2.09 -10.86
N LEU A 199 3.67 2.91 -11.84
CA LEU A 199 3.10 2.88 -13.17
C LEU A 199 3.35 1.55 -13.87
N ILE A 200 4.54 0.96 -13.73
CA ILE A 200 4.84 -0.39 -14.26
C ILE A 200 3.93 -1.44 -13.61
N ASP A 201 3.73 -1.39 -12.28
CA ASP A 201 2.81 -2.31 -11.58
C ASP A 201 1.36 -2.14 -12.07
N ILE A 202 0.92 -0.90 -12.34
CA ILE A 202 -0.39 -0.63 -12.95
C ILE A 202 -0.46 -1.18 -14.38
N MET A 203 0.55 -0.96 -15.21
CA MET A 203 0.59 -1.49 -16.58
C MET A 203 0.51 -3.01 -16.59
N GLY A 204 1.25 -3.69 -15.71
CA GLY A 204 1.16 -5.15 -15.54
C GLY A 204 -0.26 -5.60 -15.17
N ARG A 205 -0.95 -4.85 -14.31
CA ARG A 205 -2.35 -5.12 -13.95
C ARG A 205 -3.33 -4.85 -15.08
N LEU A 206 -3.15 -3.77 -15.82
CA LEU A 206 -3.99 -3.46 -16.98
C LEU A 206 -3.80 -4.51 -18.09
N ALA A 207 -2.57 -4.99 -18.30
CA ALA A 207 -2.30 -6.09 -19.24
C ALA A 207 -2.98 -7.39 -18.79
N PHE A 208 -2.94 -7.70 -17.48
CA PHE A 208 -3.66 -8.85 -16.91
C PHE A 208 -5.19 -8.71 -17.09
N ILE A 209 -5.75 -7.55 -16.77
CA ILE A 209 -7.18 -7.24 -16.97
C ILE A 209 -7.56 -7.35 -18.45
N GLY A 210 -6.80 -6.74 -19.35
CA GLY A 210 -7.06 -6.77 -20.79
C GLY A 210 -7.03 -8.18 -21.35
N SER A 211 -6.07 -9.01 -20.90
CA SER A 211 -6.00 -10.42 -21.29
C SER A 211 -7.19 -11.22 -20.75
N LEU A 212 -7.64 -10.92 -19.53
CA LEU A 212 -8.80 -11.55 -18.92
C LEU A 212 -10.10 -11.14 -19.64
N ILE A 213 -10.29 -9.86 -19.96
CA ILE A 213 -11.41 -9.37 -20.79
C ILE A 213 -11.43 -10.09 -22.13
N HIS A 214 -10.28 -10.16 -22.81
CA HIS A 214 -10.16 -10.84 -24.09
C HIS A 214 -10.49 -12.33 -23.98
N TYR A 215 -10.09 -13.00 -22.89
CA TYR A 215 -10.45 -14.39 -22.62
C TYR A 215 -11.97 -14.57 -22.39
N LEU A 216 -12.59 -13.68 -21.62
CA LEU A 216 -14.01 -13.74 -21.29
C LEU A 216 -14.92 -13.42 -22.49
N LEU A 217 -14.54 -12.45 -23.33
CA LEU A 217 -15.30 -12.07 -24.53
C LEU A 217 -15.15 -13.07 -25.68
N TYR A 218 -13.96 -13.67 -25.82
CA TYR A 218 -13.64 -14.61 -26.89
C TYR A 218 -13.14 -15.92 -26.30
N PRO A 219 -14.02 -16.70 -25.63
CA PRO A 219 -13.65 -18.00 -25.12
C PRO A 219 -13.18 -18.90 -26.28
N PRO A 220 -12.24 -19.83 -26.02
CA PRO A 220 -11.78 -20.78 -27.03
C PRO A 220 -12.97 -21.49 -27.69
N ARG A 221 -13.00 -21.50 -29.03
CA ARG A 221 -14.11 -22.10 -29.79
C ARG A 221 -14.04 -23.62 -29.67
N PHE A 222 -15.21 -24.24 -29.43
CA PHE A 222 -15.38 -25.69 -29.47
C PHE A 222 -15.33 -26.16 -30.92
N PHE A 223 -14.28 -26.87 -31.31
CA PHE A 223 -14.36 -27.78 -32.43
C PHE A 223 -14.57 -29.17 -31.84
N ILE A 224 -15.62 -29.87 -32.27
CA ILE A 224 -16.03 -31.21 -31.78
C ILE A 224 -15.01 -32.29 -32.17
N THR A 225 -13.92 -31.91 -32.84
CA THR A 225 -12.82 -32.79 -33.18
C THR A 225 -12.04 -33.15 -31.91
N LEU A 226 -11.93 -34.46 -31.64
CA LEU A 226 -11.28 -35.13 -30.50
C LEU A 226 -9.79 -34.76 -30.23
N GLU A 227 -9.26 -33.70 -30.81
CA GLU A 227 -7.88 -33.29 -30.62
C GLU A 227 -7.70 -32.59 -29.26
N GLN A 228 -6.66 -33.01 -28.55
CA GLN A 228 -6.27 -32.50 -27.24
C GLN A 228 -6.14 -30.97 -27.30
N TYR A 229 -6.93 -30.27 -26.50
CA TYR A 229 -6.87 -28.81 -26.45
C TYR A 229 -5.54 -28.40 -25.80
N GLU A 230 -4.59 -27.96 -26.61
CA GLU A 230 -3.37 -27.34 -26.10
C GLU A 230 -3.70 -25.96 -25.52
N GLN A 231 -3.09 -25.63 -24.38
CA GLN A 231 -3.25 -24.32 -23.78
C GLN A 231 -2.66 -23.26 -24.71
N GLY A 232 -3.50 -22.34 -25.16
CA GLY A 232 -3.06 -21.21 -25.96
C GLY A 232 -2.15 -20.25 -25.18
N PRO A 233 -1.43 -19.35 -25.89
CA PRO A 233 -0.52 -18.40 -25.27
C PRO A 233 -1.21 -17.45 -24.29
N ARG A 234 -2.50 -17.15 -24.49
CA ARG A 234 -3.31 -16.29 -23.61
C ARG A 234 -3.59 -16.96 -22.27
N GLU A 235 -3.92 -18.23 -22.29
CA GLU A 235 -4.20 -19.06 -21.12
C GLU A 235 -2.92 -19.26 -20.30
N ILE A 236 -1.79 -19.50 -20.98
CA ILE A 236 -0.45 -19.55 -20.38
C ILE A 236 -0.13 -18.20 -19.74
N PHE A 237 -0.36 -17.08 -20.44
CA PHE A 237 -0.12 -15.74 -19.90
C PHE A 237 -0.96 -15.45 -18.65
N LEU A 238 -2.27 -15.75 -18.66
CA LEU A 238 -3.15 -15.56 -17.50
C LEU A 238 -2.73 -16.44 -16.31
N THR A 239 -2.37 -17.69 -16.58
CA THR A 239 -1.88 -18.62 -15.55
C THR A 239 -0.55 -18.14 -14.97
N PHE A 240 0.37 -17.66 -15.81
CA PHE A 240 1.65 -17.12 -15.39
C PHE A 240 1.50 -15.82 -14.58
N MET A 241 0.71 -14.86 -15.07
CA MET A 241 0.47 -13.59 -14.38
C MET A 241 -0.25 -13.77 -13.04
N SER A 242 -1.19 -14.72 -12.95
CA SER A 242 -1.85 -15.06 -11.69
C SER A 242 -0.88 -15.75 -10.72
N ALA A 243 -0.07 -16.70 -11.19
CA ALA A 243 0.98 -17.32 -10.38
C ALA A 243 2.02 -16.30 -9.88
N ALA A 244 2.48 -15.40 -10.76
CA ALA A 244 3.36 -14.30 -10.41
C ALA A 244 2.71 -13.40 -9.35
N SER A 245 1.44 -13.04 -9.51
CA SER A 245 0.73 -12.23 -8.52
C SER A 245 0.61 -12.91 -7.14
N LEU A 246 0.51 -14.24 -7.10
CA LEU A 246 0.51 -15.02 -5.85
C LEU A 246 1.87 -15.06 -5.14
N ALA A 247 2.97 -14.88 -5.87
CA ALA A 247 4.31 -14.79 -5.27
C ALA A 247 4.58 -13.46 -4.55
N ARG A 248 3.63 -12.51 -4.54
CA ARG A 248 3.71 -11.28 -3.73
C ARG A 248 3.28 -11.55 -2.29
N ARG A 249 3.62 -10.61 -1.39
CA ARG A 249 3.00 -10.53 -0.07
C ARG A 249 1.47 -10.52 -0.22
N LEU A 250 0.81 -11.44 0.49
CA LEU A 250 -0.65 -11.55 0.51
C LEU A 250 -1.28 -10.20 0.84
N SER A 251 -2.19 -9.77 -0.03
CA SER A 251 -2.89 -8.49 0.06
C SER A 251 -4.29 -8.68 -0.53
N ILE A 252 -5.22 -7.77 -0.26
CA ILE A 252 -6.53 -7.79 -0.93
C ILE A 252 -6.40 -7.82 -2.46
N HIS A 253 -5.31 -7.26 -2.99
CA HIS A 253 -5.00 -7.27 -4.41
C HIS A 253 -4.57 -8.61 -4.98
N THR A 254 -4.26 -9.62 -4.17
CA THR A 254 -3.93 -10.97 -4.63
C THR A 254 -5.19 -11.84 -4.77
N LEU A 255 -6.35 -11.40 -4.28
CA LEU A 255 -7.61 -12.17 -4.35
C LEU A 255 -8.01 -12.57 -5.78
N PRO A 256 -7.97 -11.70 -6.81
CA PRO A 256 -8.28 -12.13 -8.17
C PRO A 256 -7.32 -13.21 -8.69
N ALA A 257 -6.04 -13.12 -8.33
CA ALA A 257 -5.06 -14.14 -8.70
C ALA A 257 -5.32 -15.48 -7.99
N ILE A 258 -5.76 -15.45 -6.72
CA ILE A 258 -6.21 -16.62 -5.95
C ILE A 258 -7.44 -17.27 -6.61
N LEU A 259 -8.28 -16.52 -7.33
CA LEU A 259 -9.42 -17.08 -8.05
C LEU A 259 -9.04 -17.61 -9.44
N VAL A 260 -8.25 -16.85 -10.20
CA VAL A 260 -7.86 -17.19 -11.59
C VAL A 260 -6.94 -18.39 -11.62
N TRP A 261 -5.91 -18.44 -10.77
CA TRP A 261 -4.92 -19.51 -10.79
C TRP A 261 -5.52 -20.92 -10.58
N PRO A 262 -6.32 -21.20 -9.54
CA PRO A 262 -6.96 -22.51 -9.39
C PRO A 262 -8.01 -22.77 -10.45
N ALA A 263 -8.72 -21.76 -10.97
CA ALA A 263 -9.68 -21.97 -12.06
C ALA A 263 -9.00 -22.58 -13.30
N PHE A 264 -7.81 -22.09 -13.68
CA PHE A 264 -7.00 -22.67 -14.75
C PHE A 264 -6.34 -24.00 -14.35
N ARG A 265 -5.84 -24.14 -13.13
CA ARG A 265 -5.19 -25.39 -12.67
C ARG A 265 -6.16 -26.57 -12.57
N LEU A 266 -7.36 -26.36 -12.05
CA LEU A 266 -8.38 -27.39 -11.87
C LEU A 266 -9.02 -27.85 -13.19
N THR A 267 -8.84 -27.08 -14.26
CA THR A 267 -9.37 -27.43 -15.58
C THR A 267 -8.35 -28.17 -16.44
N LEU A 268 -7.09 -28.31 -16.00
CA LEU A 268 -6.06 -29.06 -16.74
C LEU A 268 -6.50 -30.53 -17.01
N PRO A 269 -6.28 -31.06 -18.22
CA PRO A 269 -5.55 -30.46 -19.36
C PRO A 269 -6.38 -29.47 -20.19
N SER A 270 -7.68 -29.37 -19.95
CA SER A 270 -8.58 -28.42 -20.61
C SER A 270 -8.45 -26.98 -20.08
N VAL A 271 -9.28 -26.08 -20.57
CA VAL A 271 -9.33 -24.66 -20.19
C VAL A 271 -10.71 -24.30 -19.61
N PRO A 272 -10.84 -23.24 -18.78
CA PRO A 272 -12.13 -22.81 -18.26
C PRO A 272 -13.09 -22.38 -19.38
N LEU A 273 -14.09 -23.20 -19.69
CA LEU A 273 -15.03 -22.96 -20.78
C LEU A 273 -16.38 -22.40 -20.29
N PRO A 274 -17.11 -21.65 -21.13
CA PRO A 274 -18.48 -21.22 -20.82
C PRO A 274 -19.36 -22.40 -20.39
N GLY A 275 -20.11 -22.22 -19.30
CA GLY A 275 -20.91 -23.28 -18.67
C GLY A 275 -20.20 -23.95 -17.48
N ASN A 276 -18.87 -23.88 -17.38
CA ASN A 276 -18.14 -24.42 -16.24
C ASN A 276 -18.08 -23.42 -15.08
N THR A 277 -18.09 -23.93 -13.85
CA THR A 277 -17.93 -23.11 -12.63
C THR A 277 -16.63 -22.30 -12.65
N SER A 278 -15.53 -22.87 -13.15
CA SER A 278 -14.26 -22.17 -13.32
C SER A 278 -14.37 -20.92 -14.19
N PHE A 279 -15.21 -20.93 -15.24
CA PHE A 279 -15.41 -19.77 -16.09
C PHE A 279 -16.21 -18.67 -15.38
N SER A 280 -17.20 -19.05 -14.56
CA SER A 280 -17.91 -18.10 -13.68
C SER A 280 -16.96 -17.49 -12.64
N VAL A 281 -16.03 -18.27 -12.09
CA VAL A 281 -14.99 -17.76 -11.17
C VAL A 281 -14.11 -16.70 -11.85
N LEU A 282 -13.79 -16.85 -13.14
CA LEU A 282 -13.06 -15.84 -13.89
C LEU A 282 -13.83 -14.51 -14.03
N HIS A 283 -15.17 -14.54 -14.14
CA HIS A 283 -16.00 -13.33 -14.14
C HIS A 283 -15.96 -12.62 -12.80
N VAL A 284 -16.04 -13.38 -11.70
CA VAL A 284 -15.93 -12.84 -10.34
C VAL A 284 -14.54 -12.22 -10.14
N ALA A 285 -13.48 -12.91 -10.58
CA ALA A 285 -12.12 -12.38 -10.51
C ALA A 285 -11.95 -11.11 -11.33
N PHE A 286 -12.56 -11.03 -12.52
CA PHE A 286 -12.57 -9.83 -13.35
C PHE A 286 -13.27 -8.65 -12.67
N LEU A 287 -14.48 -8.86 -12.16
CA LEU A 287 -15.21 -7.83 -11.39
C LEU A 287 -14.42 -7.35 -10.18
N LEU A 288 -13.84 -8.29 -9.42
CA LEU A 288 -13.02 -7.95 -8.26
C LEU A 288 -11.79 -7.14 -8.68
N GLN A 289 -11.11 -7.51 -9.77
CA GLN A 289 -9.96 -6.77 -10.28
C GLN A 289 -10.33 -5.34 -10.72
N LEU A 290 -11.52 -5.14 -11.32
CA LEU A 290 -12.04 -3.80 -11.66
C LEU A 290 -12.27 -2.96 -10.39
N ILE A 291 -12.93 -3.52 -9.37
CA ILE A 291 -13.18 -2.82 -8.10
C ILE A 291 -11.85 -2.45 -7.43
N LEU A 292 -10.92 -3.40 -7.35
CA LEU A 292 -9.63 -3.22 -6.68
C LEU A 292 -8.74 -2.18 -7.37
N LEU A 293 -8.89 -1.96 -8.68
CA LEU A 293 -8.14 -0.93 -9.42
C LEU A 293 -8.45 0.51 -8.94
N HIS A 294 -9.64 0.70 -8.37
CA HIS A 294 -10.17 2.00 -7.94
C HIS A 294 -9.96 2.27 -6.44
N LEU A 295 -9.56 1.26 -5.67
CA LEU A 295 -9.27 1.42 -4.25
C LEU A 295 -8.01 2.27 -4.04
N PRO A 296 -7.89 2.98 -2.90
CA PRO A 296 -6.72 3.83 -2.62
C PRO A 296 -5.42 3.03 -2.44
N ASN A 297 -5.51 1.75 -2.05
CA ASN A 297 -4.37 0.89 -1.72
C ASN A 297 -3.48 0.58 -2.93
N SER A 298 -2.17 0.64 -2.77
CA SER A 298 -1.24 0.41 -3.87
C SER A 298 -1.12 -1.05 -4.28
N PRO A 299 -1.06 -1.35 -5.59
CA PRO A 299 -1.13 -0.43 -6.73
C PRO A 299 -2.57 -0.01 -7.08
N SER A 300 -2.76 1.30 -7.26
CA SER A 300 -4.04 1.95 -7.49
C SER A 300 -3.94 3.04 -8.54
N LEU A 301 -4.94 3.12 -9.43
CA LEU A 301 -5.00 4.15 -10.45
C LEU A 301 -5.04 5.59 -9.87
N PRO A 302 -5.77 5.86 -8.77
CA PRO A 302 -5.76 7.17 -8.10
C PRO A 302 -4.38 7.73 -7.75
N VAL A 303 -3.44 6.87 -7.33
CA VAL A 303 -2.10 7.30 -6.91
C VAL A 303 -1.25 7.77 -8.10
N ALA A 304 -1.49 7.25 -9.32
CA ALA A 304 -0.67 7.55 -10.51
C ALA A 304 -1.01 8.89 -11.17
N ILE A 305 -2.31 9.25 -11.24
CA ILE A 305 -2.80 10.39 -12.01
C ILE A 305 -2.59 11.70 -11.26
N ASN A 306 -3.26 11.87 -10.12
CA ASN A 306 -3.17 13.07 -9.30
C ASN A 306 -3.46 12.72 -7.82
N PRO A 307 -2.41 12.40 -7.03
CA PRO A 307 -2.59 11.87 -5.69
C PRO A 307 -3.38 12.82 -4.77
N LYS A 308 -3.22 14.13 -4.94
CA LYS A 308 -3.89 15.16 -4.13
C LYS A 308 -5.41 15.23 -4.32
N HIS A 309 -5.95 14.65 -5.41
CA HIS A 309 -7.37 14.70 -5.73
C HIS A 309 -7.99 13.32 -5.75
N ALA A 310 -7.32 12.35 -6.36
CA ALA A 310 -7.87 11.03 -6.56
C ALA A 310 -7.76 10.15 -5.31
N ILE A 311 -6.73 10.30 -4.47
CA ILE A 311 -6.60 9.49 -3.24
C ILE A 311 -7.66 9.87 -2.20
N PRO A 312 -7.91 11.16 -1.89
CA PRO A 312 -9.02 11.53 -1.01
C PRO A 312 -10.34 10.97 -1.54
N LEU A 313 -10.66 11.14 -2.83
CA LEU A 313 -11.89 10.62 -3.41
C LEU A 313 -12.02 9.10 -3.29
N SER A 314 -10.99 8.33 -3.67
CA SER A 314 -11.01 6.87 -3.53
C SER A 314 -11.07 6.42 -2.06
N THR A 315 -10.49 7.19 -1.15
CA THR A 315 -10.60 6.95 0.30
C THR A 315 -12.02 7.20 0.80
N VAL A 316 -12.70 8.24 0.29
CA VAL A 316 -14.13 8.49 0.57
C VAL A 316 -14.98 7.33 0.07
N LEU A 317 -14.76 6.90 -1.17
CA LEU A 317 -15.50 5.80 -1.77
C LEU A 317 -15.27 4.50 -1.01
N LEU A 318 -14.03 4.19 -0.62
CA LEU A 318 -13.73 3.03 0.21
C LEU A 318 -14.38 3.16 1.59
N HIS A 319 -14.28 4.32 2.23
CA HIS A 319 -14.88 4.55 3.54
C HIS A 319 -16.39 4.34 3.47
N GLY A 320 -17.08 5.01 2.53
CA GLY A 320 -18.50 4.83 2.28
C GLY A 320 -18.86 3.39 1.94
N ALA A 321 -18.08 2.69 1.11
CA ALA A 321 -18.25 1.26 0.85
C ALA A 321 -18.21 0.44 2.15
N THR A 322 -17.20 0.65 3.00
CA THR A 322 -17.02 -0.12 4.22
C THR A 322 -17.97 0.25 5.36
N SER A 323 -18.37 1.52 5.47
CA SER A 323 -19.21 2.01 6.58
C SER A 323 -20.70 2.01 6.24
N LEU A 324 -21.06 2.11 4.95
CA LEU A 324 -22.46 2.14 4.50
C LEU A 324 -22.85 0.84 3.81
N PHE A 325 -22.15 0.47 2.73
CA PHE A 325 -22.59 -0.64 1.88
C PHE A 325 -22.43 -1.99 2.60
N ILE A 326 -21.28 -2.23 3.25
CA ILE A 326 -21.04 -3.50 3.92
C ILE A 326 -22.10 -3.79 5.00
N PRO A 327 -22.39 -2.89 5.97
CA PRO A 327 -23.42 -3.16 6.98
C PRO A 327 -24.81 -3.35 6.39
N VAL A 328 -25.19 -2.56 5.39
CA VAL A 328 -26.49 -2.69 4.72
C VAL A 328 -26.58 -4.04 4.00
N ILE A 329 -25.54 -4.45 3.26
CA ILE A 329 -25.49 -5.75 2.60
C ILE A 329 -25.58 -6.87 3.63
N PHE A 330 -24.82 -6.81 4.74
CA PHE A 330 -24.89 -7.82 5.80
C PHE A 330 -26.26 -7.89 6.48
N PHE A 331 -26.93 -6.75 6.65
CA PHE A 331 -28.29 -6.69 7.16
C PHE A 331 -29.29 -7.39 6.23
N PHE A 332 -29.19 -7.17 4.92
CA PHE A 332 -30.05 -7.82 3.91
C PHE A 332 -29.59 -9.24 3.53
N LEU A 333 -28.37 -9.65 3.87
CA LEU A 333 -27.75 -10.90 3.43
C LEU A 333 -28.59 -12.14 3.72
N PRO A 334 -29.18 -12.35 4.93
CA PRO A 334 -29.99 -13.53 5.21
C PRO A 334 -31.23 -13.62 4.31
N VAL A 335 -31.90 -12.49 4.10
CA VAL A 335 -33.10 -12.40 3.26
C VAL A 335 -32.73 -12.56 1.78
N LEU A 336 -31.60 -12.00 1.35
CA LEU A 336 -31.09 -12.14 0.00
C LEU A 336 -30.70 -13.60 -0.31
N LEU A 337 -30.03 -14.28 0.63
CA LEU A 337 -29.69 -15.70 0.51
C LEU A 337 -30.95 -16.56 0.43
N LEU A 338 -31.94 -16.31 1.30
CA LEU A 338 -33.22 -17.02 1.27
C LEU A 338 -33.98 -16.79 -0.04
N ALA A 339 -34.10 -15.54 -0.49
CA ALA A 339 -34.78 -15.19 -1.73
C ALA A 339 -34.07 -15.79 -2.96
N THR A 340 -32.74 -15.71 -3.01
CA THR A 340 -31.93 -16.31 -4.09
C THR A 340 -32.07 -17.84 -4.09
N TYR A 341 -32.04 -18.47 -2.91
CA TYR A 341 -32.27 -19.91 -2.77
C TYR A 341 -33.66 -20.31 -3.25
N LEU A 342 -34.72 -19.62 -2.84
CA LEU A 342 -36.10 -19.91 -3.26
C LEU A 342 -36.28 -19.72 -4.77
N VAL A 343 -35.74 -18.64 -5.34
CA VAL A 343 -35.76 -18.40 -6.79
C VAL A 343 -35.01 -19.52 -7.51
N SER A 344 -33.79 -19.84 -7.08
CA SER A 344 -32.98 -20.90 -7.66
C SER A 344 -33.66 -22.27 -7.57
N ALA A 345 -34.23 -22.63 -6.41
CA ALA A 345 -34.94 -23.90 -6.21
C ALA A 345 -36.20 -23.99 -7.06
N SER A 346 -36.86 -22.86 -7.34
CA SER A 346 -38.06 -22.80 -8.17
C SER A 346 -37.78 -22.80 -9.68
N LEU A 347 -36.60 -22.35 -10.10
CA LEU A 347 -36.15 -22.31 -11.50
C LEU A 347 -35.34 -23.54 -11.90
N ALA A 348 -34.65 -24.18 -10.95
CA ALA A 348 -33.79 -25.30 -11.25
C ALA A 348 -34.59 -26.60 -11.35
N ASP A 349 -34.68 -27.14 -12.57
CA ASP A 349 -35.15 -28.52 -12.77
C ASP A 349 -34.13 -29.58 -12.27
N THR A 350 -32.94 -29.19 -11.78
CA THR A 350 -31.81 -30.14 -11.59
C THR A 350 -30.80 -29.87 -10.48
N PHE A 351 -30.88 -28.80 -9.68
CA PHE A 351 -29.68 -28.33 -8.96
C PHE A 351 -29.32 -29.09 -7.66
N LEU A 352 -30.18 -29.95 -7.14
CA LEU A 352 -29.84 -30.85 -6.04
C LEU A 352 -30.34 -32.26 -6.36
N LEU A 353 -29.45 -33.10 -6.87
CA LEU A 353 -29.64 -34.54 -7.15
C LEU A 353 -30.12 -35.39 -5.95
N VAL A 354 -30.36 -34.76 -4.79
CA VAL A 354 -30.79 -35.39 -3.54
C VAL A 354 -32.31 -35.30 -3.33
N LEU A 355 -33.02 -34.40 -4.02
CA LEU A 355 -34.49 -34.33 -3.93
C LEU A 355 -35.16 -35.11 -5.08
N PRO A 356 -36.23 -35.87 -4.80
CA PRO A 356 -36.94 -36.64 -5.81
C PRO A 356 -37.52 -35.74 -6.91
N LYS A 357 -37.34 -36.15 -8.17
CA LYS A 357 -37.72 -35.50 -9.44
C LYS A 357 -39.23 -35.17 -9.64
N HIS A 358 -40.06 -35.17 -8.59
CA HIS A 358 -41.51 -35.18 -8.73
C HIS A 358 -42.25 -34.01 -8.05
N LEU A 359 -41.56 -32.92 -7.74
CA LEU A 359 -42.22 -31.70 -7.25
C LEU A 359 -42.09 -30.59 -8.29
N ASP A 360 -42.97 -30.63 -9.29
CA ASP A 360 -43.18 -29.49 -10.19
C ASP A 360 -43.70 -28.32 -9.34
N VAL A 361 -42.84 -27.34 -9.08
CA VAL A 361 -43.22 -26.13 -8.35
C VAL A 361 -44.23 -25.34 -9.20
N PRO A 362 -45.44 -25.03 -8.67
CA PRO A 362 -46.46 -24.26 -9.39
C PRO A 362 -45.91 -22.94 -9.92
N ILE A 363 -46.37 -22.53 -11.10
CA ILE A 363 -45.90 -21.29 -11.76
C ILE A 363 -46.16 -20.05 -10.89
N ASP A 364 -47.24 -20.05 -10.12
CA ASP A 364 -47.58 -18.97 -9.19
C ASP A 364 -46.56 -18.82 -8.06
N SER A 365 -46.00 -19.94 -7.57
CA SER A 365 -44.94 -19.92 -6.57
C SER A 365 -43.61 -19.42 -7.15
N ARG A 366 -43.26 -19.82 -8.38
CA ARG A 366 -42.07 -19.31 -9.10
C ARG A 366 -42.15 -17.80 -9.26
N PHE A 367 -43.32 -17.30 -9.69
CA PHE A 367 -43.56 -15.87 -9.83
C PHE A 367 -43.48 -15.15 -8.49
N SER A 368 -44.09 -15.69 -7.43
CA SER A 368 -44.05 -15.10 -6.09
C SER A 368 -42.62 -15.00 -5.52
N PHE A 369 -41.78 -16.03 -5.70
CA PHE A 369 -40.38 -15.99 -5.28
C PHE A 369 -39.55 -14.99 -6.10
N PHE A 370 -39.79 -14.91 -7.40
CA PHE A 370 -39.16 -13.89 -8.24
C PHE A 370 -39.54 -12.47 -7.81
N VAL A 371 -40.83 -12.21 -7.55
CA VAL A 371 -41.31 -10.92 -7.04
C VAL A 371 -40.69 -10.61 -5.67
N LEU A 372 -40.57 -11.60 -4.78
CA LEU A 372 -39.89 -11.46 -3.49
C LEU A 372 -38.42 -11.05 -3.69
N PHE A 373 -37.69 -11.74 -4.56
CA PHE A 373 -36.30 -11.43 -4.87
C PHE A 373 -36.14 -10.00 -5.42
N ILE A 374 -36.95 -9.62 -6.41
CA ILE A 374 -36.94 -8.25 -6.96
C ILE A 374 -37.27 -7.22 -5.87
N THR A 375 -38.25 -7.49 -5.01
CA THR A 375 -38.61 -6.60 -3.90
C THR A 375 -37.44 -6.41 -2.94
N VAL A 376 -36.76 -7.48 -2.56
CA VAL A 376 -35.57 -7.44 -1.69
C VAL A 376 -34.44 -6.63 -2.34
N ILE A 377 -34.21 -6.81 -3.65
CA ILE A 377 -33.22 -6.03 -4.40
C ILE A 377 -33.60 -4.54 -4.43
N VAL A 378 -34.86 -4.20 -4.69
CA VAL A 378 -35.33 -2.81 -4.70
C VAL A 378 -35.19 -2.17 -3.31
N LEU A 379 -35.54 -2.89 -2.24
CA LEU A 379 -35.34 -2.42 -0.85
C LEU A 379 -33.86 -2.20 -0.54
N LEU A 380 -32.98 -3.12 -0.95
CA LEU A 380 -31.54 -2.98 -0.81
C LEU A 380 -31.03 -1.74 -1.56
N LEU A 381 -31.39 -1.57 -2.82
CA LEU A 381 -31.00 -0.42 -3.63
C LEU A 381 -31.55 0.89 -3.05
N GLY A 382 -32.78 0.89 -2.54
CA GLY A 382 -33.38 2.02 -1.85
C GLY A 382 -32.62 2.40 -0.58
N ALA A 383 -32.28 1.42 0.26
CA ALA A 383 -31.48 1.63 1.46
C ALA A 383 -30.08 2.17 1.14
N LEU A 384 -29.43 1.63 0.11
CA LEU A 384 -28.15 2.14 -0.40
C LEU A 384 -28.28 3.57 -0.96
N GLY A 385 -29.36 3.86 -1.68
CA GLY A 385 -29.67 5.19 -2.19
C GLY A 385 -29.82 6.23 -1.07
N ILE A 386 -30.66 5.94 -0.07
CA ILE A 386 -30.90 6.82 1.09
C ILE A 386 -29.61 7.05 1.87
N THR A 387 -28.85 5.98 2.19
CA THR A 387 -27.58 6.09 2.92
C THR A 387 -26.53 6.88 2.12
N SER A 388 -26.46 6.69 0.80
CA SER A 388 -25.55 7.45 -0.06
C SER A 388 -25.92 8.94 -0.14
N ALA A 389 -27.22 9.28 -0.15
CA ALA A 389 -27.69 10.67 -0.20
C ALA A 389 -27.43 11.42 1.11
N MET A 390 -27.38 10.71 2.25
CA MET A 390 -27.07 11.27 3.57
C MET A 390 -25.56 11.41 3.83
N PHE A 391 -24.70 10.84 2.99
CA PHE A 391 -23.26 10.87 3.23
C PHE A 391 -22.61 12.24 2.98
N PRO A 392 -22.93 13.00 1.90
CA PRO A 392 -22.33 14.31 1.65
C PRO A 392 -22.66 15.36 2.71
N THR A 393 -23.86 15.28 3.31
CA THR A 393 -24.31 16.24 4.34
C THR A 393 -23.54 16.09 5.65
N LEU A 394 -22.94 14.92 5.90
CA LEU A 394 -22.09 14.67 7.07
C LEU A 394 -20.63 15.06 6.82
N ALA A 395 -20.21 15.15 5.55
CA ALA A 395 -18.83 15.38 5.16
C ALA A 395 -18.44 16.88 5.09
N SER A 396 -19.41 17.78 4.88
CA SER A 396 -19.13 19.18 4.49
C SER A 396 -18.84 20.18 5.63
N SER A 397 -18.45 19.76 6.83
CA SER A 397 -18.48 20.64 8.01
C SER A 397 -17.27 21.55 8.25
N SER A 398 -16.25 21.60 7.39
CA SER A 398 -15.15 22.56 7.55
C SER A 398 -14.51 22.99 6.23
N ALA A 399 -14.43 24.29 6.00
CA ALA A 399 -13.67 24.86 4.88
C ALA A 399 -12.16 24.70 5.14
N SER A 400 -11.62 23.50 4.89
CA SER A 400 -10.18 23.29 4.94
C SER A 400 -9.50 23.91 3.71
N THR A 401 -8.36 24.57 3.94
CA THR A 401 -7.50 25.14 2.88
C THR A 401 -6.75 24.05 2.09
N SER A 402 -6.57 22.86 2.67
CA SER A 402 -5.82 21.78 2.02
C SER A 402 -6.70 20.96 1.08
N LYS A 403 -6.19 20.72 -0.13
CA LYS A 403 -6.85 19.88 -1.16
C LYS A 403 -7.11 18.44 -0.70
N TRP A 404 -6.30 17.94 0.24
CA TRP A 404 -6.43 16.60 0.80
C TRP A 404 -7.64 16.45 1.73
N ASP A 405 -8.04 17.54 2.39
CA ASP A 405 -9.10 17.53 3.42
C ASP A 405 -10.45 17.98 2.86
N ARG A 406 -10.63 17.94 1.53
CA ARG A 406 -11.85 18.39 0.83
C ARG A 406 -13.13 17.71 1.33
N TYR A 407 -13.03 16.45 1.74
CA TYR A 407 -14.18 15.64 2.15
C TYR A 407 -14.33 15.52 3.67
N SER A 408 -13.21 15.49 4.40
CA SER A 408 -13.13 15.68 5.85
C SER A 408 -11.64 15.62 6.24
N ARG A 409 -11.29 16.14 7.43
CA ARG A 409 -9.93 16.03 7.98
C ARG A 409 -9.51 14.57 8.14
N GLU A 410 -10.40 13.71 8.65
CA GLU A 410 -10.11 12.29 8.86
C GLU A 410 -9.80 11.54 7.55
N ILE A 411 -10.59 11.80 6.52
CA ILE A 411 -10.40 11.22 5.18
C ILE A 411 -9.08 11.71 4.59
N GLY A 412 -8.78 13.00 4.71
CA GLY A 412 -7.53 13.57 4.23
C GLY A 412 -6.31 13.01 4.94
N LEU A 413 -6.37 12.77 6.25
CA LEU A 413 -5.30 12.11 7.01
C LEU A 413 -5.10 10.67 6.54
N ARG A 414 -6.19 9.90 6.37
CA ARG A 414 -6.12 8.52 5.85
C ARG A 414 -5.57 8.47 4.43
N ALA A 415 -5.95 9.41 3.58
CA ALA A 415 -5.43 9.56 2.22
C ALA A 415 -3.92 9.84 2.22
N ARG A 416 -3.44 10.75 3.08
CA ARG A 416 -2.00 11.02 3.25
C ARG A 416 -1.23 9.78 3.72
N ARG A 417 -1.73 9.04 4.73
CA ARG A 417 -1.11 7.78 5.18
C ARG A 417 -1.02 6.76 4.05
N THR A 418 -2.10 6.57 3.30
CA THR A 418 -2.13 5.63 2.17
C THR A 418 -1.15 6.04 1.07
N PHE A 419 -0.98 7.34 0.84
CA PHE A 419 0.01 7.86 -0.11
C PHE A 419 1.45 7.66 0.38
N VAL A 420 1.72 7.87 1.67
CA VAL A 420 3.03 7.57 2.27
C VAL A 420 3.32 6.08 2.22
N GLU A 421 2.34 5.23 2.53
CA GLU A 421 2.46 3.78 2.41
C GLU A 421 2.80 3.38 0.97
N ALA A 422 2.13 3.96 -0.02
CA ALA A 422 2.46 3.78 -1.42
C ALA A 422 3.90 4.21 -1.73
N LEU A 423 4.34 5.38 -1.25
CA LEU A 423 5.71 5.85 -1.47
C LEU A 423 6.74 4.86 -0.92
N VAL A 424 6.61 4.48 0.35
CA VAL A 424 7.53 3.54 1.02
C VAL A 424 7.51 2.18 0.31
N GLN A 425 6.34 1.75 -0.17
CA GLN A 425 6.19 0.50 -0.90
C GLN A 425 7.03 0.44 -2.20
N TYR A 426 7.26 1.58 -2.87
CA TYR A 426 8.00 1.67 -4.14
C TYR A 426 9.36 2.37 -4.00
N GLU A 427 9.84 2.59 -2.78
CA GLU A 427 11.17 3.16 -2.54
C GLU A 427 12.28 2.14 -2.75
N ASP A 428 12.06 0.90 -2.31
CA ASP A 428 13.03 -0.19 -2.45
C ASP A 428 13.06 -0.76 -3.87
N TYR A 429 14.09 -1.57 -4.18
CA TYR A 429 14.23 -2.40 -5.38
C TYR A 429 13.12 -3.47 -5.50
N ARG A 430 11.87 -3.01 -5.57
CA ARG A 430 10.67 -3.83 -5.64
C ARG A 430 10.49 -4.35 -7.04
N PHE A 431 10.16 -5.62 -7.15
CA PHE A 431 9.79 -6.26 -8.40
C PHE A 431 8.27 -6.18 -8.60
N PRO A 432 7.75 -5.40 -9.57
CA PRO A 432 6.34 -5.43 -9.93
C PRO A 432 6.00 -6.73 -10.66
N VAL A 433 4.71 -7.04 -10.78
CA VAL A 433 4.26 -8.23 -11.55
C VAL A 433 4.51 -7.97 -13.04
N PRO A 434 5.08 -8.92 -13.80
CA PRO A 434 5.41 -10.31 -13.43
C PRO A 434 6.86 -10.53 -12.94
N PHE A 435 7.69 -9.50 -12.88
CA PHE A 435 9.12 -9.61 -12.58
C PHE A 435 9.42 -10.16 -11.17
N ASN A 436 8.44 -10.15 -10.26
CA ASN A 436 8.61 -10.71 -8.93
C ASN A 436 8.88 -12.23 -8.92
N VAL A 437 8.58 -12.95 -10.01
CA VAL A 437 9.02 -14.34 -10.18
C VAL A 437 10.56 -14.42 -10.24
N LEU A 438 11.24 -13.44 -10.85
CA LEU A 438 12.71 -13.39 -10.87
C LEU A 438 13.28 -13.19 -9.47
N GLN A 439 12.62 -12.38 -8.64
CA GLN A 439 12.99 -12.20 -7.24
C GLN A 439 12.85 -13.52 -6.47
N PHE A 440 11.79 -14.29 -6.73
CA PHE A 440 11.62 -15.61 -6.13
C PHE A 440 12.73 -16.58 -6.53
N LEU A 441 13.12 -16.60 -7.81
CA LEU A 441 14.24 -17.41 -8.32
C LEU A 441 15.57 -17.04 -7.66
N VAL A 442 15.77 -15.76 -7.29
CA VAL A 442 16.94 -15.30 -6.55
C VAL A 442 16.85 -15.66 -5.06
N ARG A 443 15.68 -15.49 -4.42
CA ARG A 443 15.53 -15.65 -2.97
C ARG A 443 15.38 -17.09 -2.51
N VAL A 444 14.75 -17.97 -3.28
CA VAL A 444 14.52 -19.38 -2.87
C VAL A 444 15.82 -20.15 -2.65
N PRO A 445 16.81 -20.12 -3.57
CA PRO A 445 18.10 -20.76 -3.32
C PRO A 445 18.77 -20.22 -2.06
N CYS A 446 18.61 -18.93 -1.79
CA CYS A 446 19.20 -18.29 -0.64
C CYS A 446 18.52 -18.66 0.68
N VAL A 447 17.19 -18.74 0.70
CA VAL A 447 16.46 -19.26 1.86
C VAL A 447 16.89 -20.71 2.11
N ALA A 448 17.00 -21.53 1.05
CA ALA A 448 17.50 -22.90 1.18
C ALA A 448 18.94 -22.96 1.74
N LEU A 449 19.86 -22.10 1.27
CA LEU A 449 21.22 -22.01 1.81
C LEU A 449 21.25 -21.53 3.27
N SER A 450 20.37 -20.58 3.64
CA SER A 450 20.26 -20.10 5.02
C SER A 450 19.73 -21.17 5.97
N LEU A 451 18.80 -22.01 5.50
CA LEU A 451 18.32 -23.19 6.23
C LEU A 451 19.42 -24.24 6.41
N LEU A 452 20.43 -24.28 5.53
CA LEU A 452 21.63 -25.12 5.67
C LEU A 452 22.71 -24.49 6.57
N GLY A 453 22.44 -23.35 7.21
CA GLY A 453 23.36 -22.69 8.15
C GLY A 453 24.42 -21.81 7.48
N HIS A 454 24.33 -21.56 6.18
CA HIS A 454 25.21 -20.60 5.52
C HIS A 454 24.71 -19.17 5.72
N PRO A 455 25.55 -18.24 6.18
CA PRO A 455 25.12 -16.86 6.37
C PRO A 455 24.70 -16.24 5.03
N VAL A 456 23.55 -15.59 5.04
CA VAL A 456 23.03 -14.79 3.91
C VAL A 456 24.09 -13.73 3.57
N THR A 457 24.79 -13.93 2.47
CA THR A 457 25.96 -13.11 2.12
C THR A 457 25.55 -11.79 1.48
N PRO A 458 26.37 -10.72 1.59
CA PRO A 458 26.17 -9.45 0.87
C PRO A 458 26.07 -9.62 -0.66
N TYR A 459 26.57 -10.72 -1.20
CA TYR A 459 26.42 -11.08 -2.61
C TYR A 459 24.96 -11.22 -3.04
N MET A 460 24.05 -11.58 -2.13
CA MET A 460 22.62 -11.71 -2.46
C MET A 460 21.98 -10.37 -2.77
N GLU A 461 22.25 -9.35 -1.96
CA GLU A 461 21.75 -8.00 -2.20
C GLU A 461 22.30 -7.45 -3.52
N LEU A 462 23.56 -7.75 -3.83
CA LEU A 462 24.16 -7.39 -5.12
C LEU A 462 23.46 -8.10 -6.29
N MET A 463 23.23 -9.42 -6.19
CA MET A 463 22.56 -10.19 -7.23
C MET A 463 21.11 -9.73 -7.44
N GLU A 464 20.36 -9.48 -6.36
CA GLU A 464 19.00 -8.94 -6.44
C GLU A 464 18.98 -7.58 -7.14
N ARG A 465 19.91 -6.67 -6.81
CA ARG A 465 20.05 -5.37 -7.49
C ARG A 465 20.40 -5.52 -8.97
N VAL A 466 21.31 -6.42 -9.33
CA VAL A 466 21.68 -6.66 -10.73
C VAL A 466 20.49 -7.20 -11.52
N VAL A 467 19.81 -8.22 -11.00
CA VAL A 467 18.61 -8.79 -11.64
C VAL A 467 17.51 -7.74 -11.77
N TRP A 468 17.31 -6.91 -10.74
CA TRP A 468 16.35 -5.82 -10.77
C TRP A 468 16.70 -4.79 -11.86
N ARG A 469 17.96 -4.36 -11.97
CA ARG A 469 18.39 -3.37 -12.96
C ARG A 469 18.16 -3.86 -14.39
N VAL A 470 18.51 -5.12 -14.65
CA VAL A 470 18.37 -5.73 -15.99
C VAL A 470 16.91 -5.94 -16.36
N SER A 471 16.05 -6.27 -15.40
CA SER A 471 14.62 -6.53 -15.65
C SER A 471 13.76 -5.28 -15.49
N VAL A 472 13.53 -4.85 -14.24
CA VAL A 472 12.65 -3.75 -13.88
C VAL A 472 13.26 -2.40 -14.24
N GLY A 473 14.56 -2.20 -13.99
CA GLY A 473 15.26 -0.95 -14.26
C GLY A 473 15.20 -0.57 -15.74
N LEU A 474 15.35 -1.54 -16.65
CA LEU A 474 15.31 -1.30 -18.09
C LEU A 474 13.91 -0.85 -18.55
N VAL A 475 12.86 -1.51 -18.06
CA VAL A 475 11.47 -1.08 -18.31
C VAL A 475 11.21 0.29 -17.69
N GLY A 476 11.73 0.54 -16.49
CA GLY A 476 11.70 1.82 -15.79
C GLY A 476 12.29 2.96 -16.62
N ALA A 477 13.48 2.75 -17.19
CA ALA A 477 14.14 3.73 -18.05
C ALA A 477 13.30 4.04 -19.31
N VAL A 478 12.71 3.03 -19.94
CA VAL A 478 11.84 3.22 -21.12
C VAL A 478 10.58 4.01 -20.75
N VAL A 479 9.87 3.60 -19.68
CA VAL A 479 8.65 4.26 -19.22
C VAL A 479 8.94 5.69 -18.79
N SER A 480 10.04 5.91 -18.06
CA SER A 480 10.49 7.24 -17.64
C SER A 480 10.78 8.13 -18.85
N GLY A 481 11.46 7.61 -19.88
CA GLY A 481 11.73 8.34 -21.11
C GLY A 481 10.48 8.78 -21.86
N VAL A 482 9.51 7.88 -22.04
CA VAL A 482 8.21 8.19 -22.67
C VAL A 482 7.44 9.22 -21.85
N TRP A 483 7.46 9.11 -20.53
CA TRP A 483 6.71 10.00 -19.65
C TRP A 483 7.32 11.40 -19.54
N LEU A 484 8.65 11.50 -19.46
CA LEU A 484 9.38 12.76 -19.45
C LEU A 484 9.14 13.57 -20.73
N TRP A 485 8.96 12.89 -21.88
CA TRP A 485 8.58 13.53 -23.14
C TRP A 485 7.19 14.17 -23.14
N GLY A 486 6.27 13.73 -22.27
CA GLY A 486 4.94 14.33 -22.15
C GLY A 486 4.83 15.47 -21.12
N LEU A 487 5.93 15.79 -20.42
CA LEU A 487 6.00 16.87 -19.41
C LEU A 487 6.83 18.09 -19.88
N VAL A 488 7.52 17.97 -21.02
CA VAL A 488 8.11 19.08 -21.79
C VAL A 488 7.07 19.54 -22.80
#